data_AF-A0A7C7UVJ3-F1
#
_entry.id   AF-A0A7C7UVJ3-F1
#
_cell.length_a   1.000
_cell.length_b   1.000
_cell.length_c   1.000
_cell.angle_alpha   90.00
_cell.angle_beta   90.00
_cell.angle_gamma   90.00
#
_symmetry.space_group_name_H-M   'P 1'
#
loop_
_entity.id
_entity.type
_entity.pdbx_description
1 polymer ?
#
loop_
_entity_poly.entity_id
_entity_poly.type
_entity_poly.pdbx_seq_one_letter_code
_entity_poly.pdbx_strand_id
1 'polypeptide(L)'
;MIHWQYTPYVLPLVIAAALSAALALFVVRRRRFISGAVPFVLLMLAIVWWSLGYALELGSAALAAKIFWAKVQYLSIVTVPIAWLACALQYTGRGRWLTSRNLILLAIEPFVTLLLVWTNDVHRLFYSSTGLDASGSFSALDLAYGPWFWVRDNGSGLTPEEQARLFAPFTQLGQARTKGQGLGLSIVRRIVEKLGGQVGVESEVGQGSVFTFTLPGARQ
;
A
#
# COMPACT_ATOMS: atom_id res chain seq x y z
N MET A 1 27.47 -13.79 10.84
CA MET A 1 26.59 -14.63 11.68
C MET A 1 25.16 -14.13 11.49
N ILE A 2 24.21 -15.01 11.17
CA ILE A 2 22.80 -14.62 10.99
C ILE A 2 22.23 -14.38 12.38
N HIS A 3 22.10 -13.11 12.79
CA HIS A 3 21.50 -12.75 14.07
C HIS A 3 19.98 -12.77 13.92
N TRP A 4 19.35 -13.78 14.52
CA TRP A 4 17.90 -13.94 14.57
C TRP A 4 17.34 -13.32 15.84
N GLN A 5 16.25 -12.57 15.74
CA GLN A 5 15.55 -11.98 16.88
C GLN A 5 14.16 -12.61 17.04
N TYR A 6 13.76 -12.86 18.28
CA TYR A 6 12.41 -13.32 18.57
C TYR A 6 11.44 -12.14 18.56
N THR A 7 10.33 -12.27 17.84
CA THR A 7 9.22 -11.32 17.89
C THR A 7 7.91 -12.07 18.11
N PRO A 8 7.02 -11.60 19.00
CA PRO A 8 5.77 -12.29 19.30
C PRO A 8 4.81 -12.34 18.08
N TYR A 9 5.07 -11.54 17.05
CA TYR A 9 4.23 -11.41 15.86
C TYR A 9 4.47 -12.49 14.80
N VAL A 10 5.58 -13.22 14.85
CA VAL A 10 5.89 -14.29 13.88
C VAL A 10 4.85 -15.41 13.94
N LEU A 11 4.41 -15.81 15.14
CA LEU A 11 3.45 -16.92 15.29
C LEU A 11 2.08 -16.58 14.67
N PRO A 12 1.44 -15.43 14.94
CA PRO A 12 0.24 -15.00 14.23
C PRO A 12 0.40 -14.96 12.69
N LEU A 13 1.56 -14.51 12.18
CA LEU A 13 1.81 -14.43 10.73
C LEU A 13 1.89 -15.82 10.09
N VAL A 14 2.54 -16.78 10.75
CA VAL A 14 2.62 -18.17 10.28
C VAL A 14 1.24 -18.83 10.28
N ILE A 15 0.43 -18.59 11.32
CA ILE A 15 -0.96 -19.08 11.37
C ILE A 15 -1.79 -18.47 10.23
N ALA A 16 -1.69 -17.16 10.00
CA ALA A 16 -2.40 -16.49 8.90
C ALA A 16 -1.98 -17.04 7.53
N ALA A 17 -0.69 -17.32 7.33
CA ALA A 17 -0.19 -17.96 6.12
C ALA A 17 -0.75 -19.38 5.96
N ALA A 18 -0.76 -20.19 7.01
CA ALA A 18 -1.29 -21.56 6.96
C ALA A 18 -2.80 -21.58 6.64
N LEU A 19 -3.59 -20.72 7.28
CA LEU A 19 -5.03 -20.59 7.02
C LEU A 19 -5.30 -20.12 5.59
N SER A 20 -4.55 -19.11 5.11
CA SER A 20 -4.68 -18.60 3.74
C SER A 20 -4.32 -19.65 2.70
N ALA A 21 -3.26 -20.43 2.94
CA ALA A 21 -2.86 -21.54 2.08
C ALA A 21 -3.93 -22.66 2.04
N ALA A 22 -4.49 -23.02 3.20
CA ALA A 22 -5.57 -24.00 3.28
C ALA A 22 -6.82 -23.54 2.51
N LEU A 23 -7.18 -22.26 2.63
CA LEU A 23 -8.30 -21.67 1.91
C LEU A 23 -8.05 -21.62 0.40
N ALA A 24 -6.84 -21.24 -0.03
CA ALA A 24 -6.43 -21.29 -1.43
C ALA A 24 -6.58 -22.70 -2.01
N LEU A 25 -6.08 -23.72 -1.30
CA LEU A 25 -6.20 -25.13 -1.71
C LEU A 25 -7.65 -25.60 -1.79
N PHE A 26 -8.48 -25.20 -0.81
CA PHE A 26 -9.91 -25.51 -0.82
C PHE A 26 -10.62 -24.92 -2.05
N VAL A 27 -10.35 -23.64 -2.36
CA VAL A 27 -10.96 -22.94 -3.50
C VAL A 27 -10.45 -23.52 -4.83
N VAL A 28 -9.16 -23.84 -4.96
CA VAL A 28 -8.62 -24.49 -6.17
C VAL A 28 -9.31 -25.82 -6.44
N ARG A 29 -9.57 -26.63 -5.40
CA ARG A 29 -10.30 -27.91 -5.54
C ARG A 29 -11.76 -27.72 -5.93
N ARG A 30 -12.39 -26.58 -5.59
CA ARG A 30 -13.79 -26.26 -5.91
C ARG A 30 -13.97 -25.22 -7.02
N ARG A 31 -12.89 -24.84 -7.72
CA ARG A 31 -12.84 -23.69 -8.63
C ARG A 31 -13.83 -23.74 -9.80
N ARG A 32 -14.27 -24.94 -10.19
CA ARG A 32 -15.21 -25.12 -11.32
C ARG A 32 -16.61 -24.55 -11.06
N PHE A 33 -16.95 -24.23 -9.82
CA PHE A 33 -18.31 -23.81 -9.43
C PHE A 33 -18.40 -22.36 -8.96
N ILE A 34 -17.29 -21.61 -8.91
CA ILE A 34 -17.23 -20.28 -8.28
C ILE A 34 -16.65 -19.26 -9.25
N SER A 35 -17.48 -18.32 -9.70
CA SER A 35 -17.02 -17.11 -10.40
C SER A 35 -16.12 -16.28 -9.47
N GLY A 36 -14.94 -15.85 -9.92
CA GLY A 36 -13.98 -15.15 -9.06
C GLY A 36 -13.00 -16.06 -8.32
N ALA A 37 -13.04 -17.39 -8.50
CA ALA A 37 -12.15 -18.31 -7.78
C ALA A 37 -10.65 -18.02 -8.03
N VAL A 38 -10.27 -17.73 -9.28
CA VAL A 38 -8.87 -17.48 -9.66
C VAL A 38 -8.29 -16.23 -8.98
N PRO A 39 -8.88 -15.02 -9.12
CA PRO A 39 -8.35 -13.84 -8.45
C PRO A 39 -8.36 -13.98 -6.93
N PHE A 40 -9.35 -14.68 -6.36
CA PHE A 40 -9.37 -14.97 -4.93
C PHE A 40 -8.21 -15.86 -4.49
N VAL A 41 -7.90 -16.93 -5.23
CA VAL A 41 -6.72 -17.77 -4.96
C VAL A 41 -5.43 -16.97 -5.07
N LEU A 42 -5.31 -16.09 -6.07
CA LEU A 42 -4.14 -15.20 -6.19
C LEU A 42 -3.99 -14.28 -4.98
N LEU A 43 -5.08 -13.71 -4.47
CA LEU A 43 -5.06 -12.92 -3.23
C LEU A 43 -4.58 -13.76 -2.03
N MET A 44 -5.08 -14.99 -1.89
CA MET A 44 -4.65 -15.87 -0.80
C MET A 44 -3.16 -16.22 -0.90
N LEU A 45 -2.66 -16.52 -2.10
CA LEU A 45 -1.23 -16.78 -2.32
C LEU A 45 -0.38 -15.53 -2.06
N ALA A 46 -0.86 -14.34 -2.43
CA ALA A 46 -0.18 -13.08 -2.12
C ALA A 46 -0.08 -12.85 -0.61
N ILE A 47 -1.13 -13.16 0.15
CA ILE A 47 -1.14 -13.07 1.62
C ILE A 47 -0.17 -14.08 2.25
N VAL A 48 -0.10 -15.32 1.73
CA VAL A 48 0.88 -16.32 2.17
C VAL A 48 2.30 -15.80 1.97
N TRP A 49 2.61 -15.34 0.75
CA TRP A 49 3.93 -14.82 0.41
C TRP A 49 4.30 -13.61 1.26
N TRP A 50 3.37 -12.67 1.45
CA TRP A 50 3.59 -11.49 2.26
C TRP A 50 3.82 -11.85 3.74
N SER A 51 2.97 -12.69 4.32
CA SER A 51 3.08 -13.11 5.73
C SER A 51 4.39 -13.84 6.01
N LEU A 52 4.85 -14.71 5.10
CA LEU A 52 6.12 -15.41 5.24
C LEU A 52 7.31 -14.46 5.09
N GLY A 53 7.28 -13.57 4.09
CA GLY A 53 8.33 -12.56 3.92
C GLY A 53 8.43 -11.62 5.13
N TYR A 54 7.29 -11.17 5.65
CA TYR A 54 7.23 -10.29 6.80
C TYR A 54 7.70 -10.98 8.09
N ALA A 55 7.37 -12.26 8.27
CA ALA A 55 7.90 -13.05 9.39
C ALA A 55 9.43 -13.17 9.34
N LEU A 56 10.01 -13.36 8.14
CA LEU A 56 11.46 -13.42 7.95
C LEU A 56 12.13 -12.05 8.12
N GLU A 57 11.47 -10.97 7.72
CA GLU A 57 11.91 -9.59 7.96
C GLU A 57 11.95 -9.28 9.47
N LEU A 58 10.87 -9.58 10.19
CA LEU A 58 10.78 -9.36 11.64
C LEU A 58 11.77 -10.23 12.40
N GLY A 59 12.02 -11.46 11.96
CA GLY A 59 13.00 -12.37 12.58
C GLY A 59 14.46 -11.98 12.31
N SER A 60 14.74 -11.22 11.26
CA SER A 60 16.10 -10.80 10.92
C SER A 60 16.53 -9.58 11.75
N ALA A 61 17.70 -9.61 12.40
CA ALA A 61 18.24 -8.42 13.08
C ALA A 61 19.06 -7.51 12.14
N ALA A 62 19.59 -8.04 11.03
CA ALA A 62 20.45 -7.30 10.11
C ALA A 62 19.63 -6.41 9.15
N LEU A 63 20.05 -5.15 8.99
CA LEU A 63 19.42 -4.19 8.07
C LEU A 63 19.32 -4.72 6.63
N ALA A 64 20.42 -5.27 6.10
CA ALA A 64 20.44 -5.80 4.74
C ALA A 64 19.43 -6.95 4.54
N ALA A 65 19.27 -7.82 5.55
CA ALA A 65 18.31 -8.91 5.50
C ALA A 65 16.86 -8.37 5.57
N LYS A 66 16.60 -7.35 6.41
CA LYS A 66 15.28 -6.69 6.45
C LYS A 66 14.93 -6.04 5.12
N ILE A 67 15.85 -5.25 4.55
CA ILE A 67 15.65 -4.61 3.24
C ILE A 67 15.39 -5.66 2.16
N PHE A 68 16.15 -6.76 2.16
CA PHE A 68 15.95 -7.85 1.21
C PHE A 68 14.53 -8.45 1.33
N TRP A 69 14.10 -8.83 2.54
CA TRP A 69 12.77 -9.40 2.75
C TRP A 69 11.64 -8.39 2.48
N ALA A 70 11.85 -7.11 2.76
CA ALA A 70 10.93 -6.03 2.39
C ALA A 70 10.79 -5.94 0.86
N LYS A 71 11.90 -5.90 0.10
CA LYS A 71 11.91 -5.91 -1.38
C LYS A 71 11.20 -7.15 -1.95
N VAL A 72 11.34 -8.32 -1.31
CA VAL A 72 10.67 -9.57 -1.72
C VAL A 72 9.15 -9.50 -1.49
N GLN A 73 8.71 -8.88 -0.39
CA GLN A 73 7.28 -8.71 -0.08
C GLN A 73 6.56 -7.79 -1.07
N TYR A 74 7.27 -6.84 -1.69
CA TYR A 74 6.68 -5.91 -2.66
C TYR A 74 5.98 -6.61 -3.84
N LEU A 75 6.44 -7.81 -4.22
CA LEU A 75 5.75 -8.62 -5.23
C LEU A 75 4.29 -8.90 -4.86
N SER A 76 4.02 -9.21 -3.59
CA SER A 76 2.64 -9.37 -3.11
C SER A 76 1.89 -8.05 -3.08
N ILE A 77 2.52 -6.99 -2.56
CA ILE A 77 1.89 -5.68 -2.39
C ILE A 77 1.36 -5.17 -3.73
N VAL A 78 2.16 -5.24 -4.79
CA VAL A 78 1.75 -4.74 -6.12
C VAL A 78 0.73 -5.66 -6.83
N THR A 79 0.66 -6.94 -6.44
CA THR A 79 -0.30 -7.90 -7.01
C THR A 79 -1.71 -7.76 -6.42
N VAL A 80 -1.81 -7.39 -5.13
CA VAL A 80 -3.08 -7.35 -4.39
C VAL A 80 -4.12 -6.44 -5.03
N PRO A 81 -3.84 -5.16 -5.39
CA PRO A 81 -4.83 -4.28 -6.00
C PRO A 81 -5.41 -4.83 -7.31
N ILE A 82 -4.57 -5.42 -8.16
CA ILE A 82 -5.00 -6.02 -9.44
C ILE A 82 -5.91 -7.22 -9.18
N ALA A 83 -5.49 -8.13 -8.30
CA ALA A 83 -6.25 -9.33 -7.97
C ALA A 83 -7.58 -8.98 -7.28
N TRP A 84 -7.57 -7.96 -6.42
CA TRP A 84 -8.78 -7.46 -5.75
C TRP A 84 -9.75 -6.83 -6.74
N LEU A 85 -9.27 -5.97 -7.65
CA LEU A 85 -10.09 -5.41 -8.72
C LEU A 85 -10.68 -6.50 -9.61
N ALA A 86 -9.88 -7.52 -9.96
CA ALA A 86 -10.37 -8.65 -10.74
C ALA A 86 -11.44 -9.46 -9.99
N CYS A 87 -11.29 -9.64 -8.68
CA CYS A 87 -12.32 -10.26 -7.84
C CYS A 87 -13.61 -9.44 -7.85
N ALA A 88 -13.52 -8.12 -7.63
CA ALA A 88 -14.67 -7.22 -7.64
C ALA A 88 -15.40 -7.21 -8.98
N LEU A 89 -14.66 -7.19 -10.10
CA LEU A 89 -15.25 -7.23 -11.44
C LEU A 89 -15.94 -8.57 -11.74
N GLN A 90 -15.36 -9.69 -11.31
CA GLN A 90 -16.02 -11.00 -11.48
C GLN A 90 -17.26 -11.13 -10.59
N TYR A 91 -17.19 -10.66 -9.34
CA TYR A 91 -18.32 -10.70 -8.41
C TYR A 91 -19.49 -9.83 -8.88
N THR A 92 -19.22 -8.67 -9.48
CA THR A 92 -20.25 -7.76 -10.01
C THR A 92 -20.75 -8.13 -11.41
N GLY A 93 -20.36 -9.28 -11.96
CA GLY A 93 -20.74 -9.71 -13.32
C GLY A 93 -20.09 -8.91 -14.45
N ARG A 94 -19.10 -8.06 -14.15
CA ARG A 94 -18.35 -7.22 -15.11
C ARG A 94 -17.04 -7.87 -15.57
N GLY A 95 -16.94 -9.20 -15.48
CA GLY A 95 -15.74 -9.96 -15.88
C GLY A 95 -15.29 -9.74 -17.32
N ARG A 96 -16.17 -9.29 -18.24
CA ARG A 96 -15.82 -8.94 -19.63
C ARG A 96 -14.71 -7.88 -19.77
N TRP A 97 -14.50 -7.07 -18.74
CA TRP A 97 -13.45 -6.05 -18.71
C TRP A 97 -12.06 -6.64 -18.41
N LEU A 98 -11.99 -7.89 -17.92
CA LEU A 98 -10.75 -8.60 -17.59
C LEU A 98 -10.16 -9.30 -18.82
N THR A 99 -9.92 -8.53 -19.88
CA THR A 99 -9.18 -9.01 -21.05
C THR A 99 -7.67 -8.99 -20.76
N SER A 100 -6.88 -9.82 -21.45
CA SER A 100 -5.42 -9.81 -21.31
C SER A 100 -4.83 -8.43 -21.56
N ARG A 101 -5.39 -7.66 -22.52
CA ARG A 101 -4.96 -6.28 -22.80
C ARG A 101 -5.15 -5.38 -21.58
N ASN A 102 -6.32 -5.40 -20.96
CA ASN A 102 -6.60 -4.54 -19.81
C ASN A 102 -5.79 -4.97 -18.59
N LEU A 103 -5.57 -6.27 -18.40
CA LEU A 103 -4.70 -6.78 -17.34
C LEU A 103 -3.24 -6.36 -17.56
N ILE A 104 -2.73 -6.40 -18.79
CA ILE A 104 -1.38 -5.90 -19.10
C ILE A 104 -1.28 -4.41 -18.78
N LEU A 105 -2.25 -3.60 -19.22
CA LEU A 105 -2.26 -2.16 -18.93
C LEU A 105 -2.29 -1.88 -17.43
N LEU A 106 -3.10 -2.63 -16.67
CA LEU A 106 -3.16 -2.55 -15.21
C LEU A 106 -1.87 -3.04 -14.53
N ALA A 107 -1.11 -3.94 -15.16
CA ALA A 107 0.14 -4.49 -14.63
C ALA A 107 1.35 -3.61 -14.91
N ILE A 108 1.26 -2.59 -15.78
CA ILE A 108 2.38 -1.68 -16.08
C ILE A 108 2.84 -0.95 -14.82
N GLU A 109 1.92 -0.29 -14.11
CA GLU A 109 2.27 0.45 -12.88
C GLU A 109 2.88 -0.48 -11.80
N PRO A 110 2.25 -1.61 -11.44
CA PRO A 110 2.80 -2.60 -10.51
C PRO A 110 4.19 -3.10 -10.90
N PHE A 111 4.43 -3.31 -12.19
CA PHE A 111 5.72 -3.78 -12.70
C PHE A 111 6.79 -2.69 -12.61
N VAL A 112 6.46 -1.46 -12.98
CA VAL A 112 7.38 -0.31 -12.83
C VAL A 112 7.71 -0.09 -11.36
N THR A 113 6.71 -0.13 -10.48
CA THR A 113 6.89 -0.02 -9.03
C THR A 113 7.81 -1.13 -8.50
N LEU A 114 7.61 -2.38 -8.92
CA LEU A 114 8.48 -3.50 -8.53
C LEU A 114 9.93 -3.30 -9.00
N LEU A 115 10.13 -2.87 -10.25
CA LEU A 115 11.45 -2.55 -10.77
C LEU A 115 12.14 -1.47 -9.94
N LEU A 116 11.45 -0.35 -9.67
CA LEU A 116 12.00 0.76 -8.90
C LEU A 116 12.35 0.38 -7.46
N VAL A 117 11.54 -0.50 -6.83
CA VAL A 117 11.84 -1.02 -5.49
C VAL A 117 13.11 -1.87 -5.51
N TRP A 118 13.26 -2.74 -6.51
CA TRP A 118 14.42 -3.64 -6.61
C TRP A 118 15.70 -2.91 -7.03
N THR A 119 15.60 -1.91 -7.91
CA THR A 119 16.74 -1.09 -8.35
C THR A 119 16.99 0.14 -7.48
N ASN A 120 16.29 0.26 -6.34
CA ASN A 120 16.32 1.47 -5.52
C ASN A 120 17.73 1.89 -5.08
N ASP A 121 18.67 0.94 -4.97
CA ASP A 121 20.04 1.22 -4.55
C ASP A 121 20.80 2.13 -5.55
N VAL A 122 20.35 2.17 -6.81
CA VAL A 122 20.95 2.97 -7.89
C VAL A 122 20.39 4.40 -7.93
N HIS A 123 19.09 4.59 -7.68
CA HIS A 123 18.39 5.85 -7.98
C HIS A 123 17.67 6.48 -6.78
N ARG A 124 17.39 5.71 -5.71
CA ARG A 124 16.70 6.17 -4.49
C ARG A 124 15.36 6.88 -4.74
N LEU A 125 14.64 6.45 -5.78
CA LEU A 125 13.35 7.04 -6.16
C LEU A 125 12.20 6.46 -5.33
N PHE A 126 12.39 5.29 -4.74
CA PHE A 126 11.37 4.60 -3.94
C PHE A 126 11.63 4.70 -2.44
N TYR A 127 12.86 4.38 -1.99
CA TYR A 127 13.33 4.68 -0.64
C TYR A 127 14.47 5.70 -0.72
N SER A 128 14.34 6.81 0.00
CA SER A 128 15.36 7.86 0.10
C SER A 128 16.41 7.54 1.16
N SER A 129 16.00 6.99 2.31
CA SER A 129 16.89 6.44 3.34
C SER A 129 16.31 5.16 3.97
N THR A 130 17.20 4.28 4.41
CA THR A 130 16.87 3.01 5.08
C THR A 130 17.68 2.90 6.37
N GLY A 131 17.01 2.70 7.49
CA GLY A 131 17.59 2.61 8.83
C GLY A 131 17.03 1.45 9.63
N LEU A 132 17.58 1.26 10.82
CA LEU A 132 16.98 0.38 11.84
C LEU A 132 16.50 1.28 12.98
N ASP A 133 15.22 1.15 13.31
CA ASP A 133 14.72 1.67 14.58
C ASP A 133 14.88 0.59 15.66
N ALA A 134 15.71 0.87 16.65
CA ALA A 134 15.95 0.02 17.81
C ALA A 134 15.31 0.57 19.10
N SER A 135 14.41 1.55 18.99
CA SER A 135 13.75 2.16 20.15
C SER A 135 12.72 1.24 20.82
N GLY A 136 12.19 0.26 20.10
CA GLY A 136 11.23 -0.73 20.59
C GLY A 136 11.85 -2.03 21.09
N SER A 137 10.99 -2.99 21.49
CA SER A 137 11.40 -4.33 21.96
C SER A 137 12.07 -5.21 20.90
N PHE A 138 12.12 -4.76 19.64
CA PHE A 138 12.77 -5.45 18.52
C PHE A 138 13.25 -4.40 17.51
N SER A 139 14.27 -4.75 16.71
CA SER A 139 14.73 -3.86 15.63
C SER A 139 13.72 -3.87 14.50
N ALA A 140 13.13 -2.72 14.20
CA ALA A 140 12.20 -2.52 13.09
C ALA A 140 12.92 -1.82 11.92
N LEU A 141 12.41 -2.02 10.70
CA LEU A 141 12.92 -1.33 9.53
C LEU A 141 12.35 0.10 9.53
N ASP A 142 13.24 1.08 9.46
CA ASP A 142 12.88 2.49 9.33
C ASP A 142 13.14 2.96 7.90
N LEU A 143 12.14 3.57 7.26
CA LEU A 143 12.13 3.86 5.83
C LEU A 143 11.65 5.29 5.59
N ALA A 144 12.53 6.10 4.98
CA ALA A 144 12.09 7.33 4.33
C ALA A 144 11.76 7.05 2.86
N TYR A 145 10.59 7.51 2.43
CA TYR A 145 10.08 7.24 1.09
C TYR A 145 10.51 8.31 0.09
N GLY A 146 10.84 7.87 -1.12
CA GLY A 146 11.19 8.70 -2.26
C GLY A 146 9.97 9.17 -3.07
N PRO A 147 10.18 9.97 -4.13
CA PRO A 147 9.11 10.60 -4.91
C PRO A 147 8.12 9.61 -5.55
N TRP A 148 8.55 8.40 -5.92
CA TRP A 148 7.68 7.41 -6.55
C TRP A 148 6.61 6.83 -5.59
N PHE A 149 6.85 6.93 -4.29
CA PHE A 149 5.88 6.46 -3.29
C PHE A 149 4.67 7.41 -3.16
N TRP A 150 4.88 8.70 -3.43
CA TRP A 150 3.86 9.73 -3.21
C TRP A 150 2.91 9.82 -4.40
N VAL A 151 1.62 9.97 -4.10
CA VAL A 151 0.60 10.24 -5.11
C VAL A 151 0.50 11.75 -5.32
N ARG A 152 0.88 12.20 -6.51
CA ARG A 152 0.67 13.58 -6.97
C ARG A 152 -0.43 13.59 -8.01
N ASP A 153 -1.46 14.41 -7.78
CA ASP A 153 -2.46 14.66 -8.82
C ASP A 153 -1.92 15.64 -9.88
N ASN A 154 -2.51 15.64 -11.08
CA ASN A 154 -2.22 16.60 -12.15
C ASN A 154 -3.39 17.60 -12.33
N GLY A 155 -4.14 17.86 -11.26
CA GLY A 155 -5.26 18.77 -11.27
C GLY A 155 -4.85 20.23 -11.41
N SER A 156 -5.82 21.15 -11.30
CA SER A 156 -5.60 22.59 -11.39
C SER A 156 -4.74 23.16 -10.25
N GLY A 157 -4.35 22.35 -9.27
CA GLY A 157 -3.81 22.82 -8.00
C GLY A 157 -4.84 23.60 -7.19
N LEU A 158 -4.38 24.18 -6.09
CA LEU A 158 -5.20 24.91 -5.12
C LEU A 158 -4.54 26.26 -4.81
N THR A 159 -5.33 27.34 -4.79
CA THR A 159 -4.84 28.63 -4.28
C THR A 159 -4.59 28.58 -2.77
N PRO A 160 -3.78 29.49 -2.19
CA PRO A 160 -3.57 29.54 -0.74
C PRO A 160 -4.88 29.64 0.06
N GLU A 161 -5.87 30.38 -0.46
CA GLU A 161 -7.20 30.51 0.15
C GLU A 161 -8.01 29.20 0.08
N GLU A 162 -7.88 28.48 -1.03
CA GLU A 162 -8.48 27.16 -1.22
C GLU A 162 -7.86 26.12 -0.30
N GLN A 163 -6.53 26.10 -0.16
CA GLN A 163 -5.80 25.23 0.77
C GLN A 163 -6.25 25.45 2.22
N ALA A 164 -6.45 26.71 2.63
CA ALA A 164 -6.92 27.04 3.97
C ALA A 164 -8.33 26.50 4.27
N ARG A 165 -9.19 26.39 3.26
CA ARG A 165 -10.58 25.94 3.39
C ARG A 165 -10.78 24.45 3.06
N LEU A 166 -9.76 23.81 2.50
CA LEU A 166 -9.80 22.44 1.97
C LEU A 166 -10.30 21.38 2.96
N PHE A 167 -9.90 21.50 4.23
CA PHE A 167 -10.27 20.55 5.27
C PHE A 167 -11.53 20.93 6.05
N ALA A 168 -12.20 22.02 5.69
CA ALA A 168 -13.45 22.42 6.33
C ALA A 168 -14.60 21.50 5.87
N PRO A 169 -15.44 21.00 6.79
CA PRO A 169 -16.56 20.13 6.44
C PRO A 169 -17.54 20.86 5.52
N PHE A 170 -18.13 20.11 4.57
CA PHE A 170 -19.09 20.63 3.58
C PHE A 170 -18.52 21.70 2.63
N THR A 171 -17.19 21.86 2.58
CA THR A 171 -16.54 22.78 1.65
C THR A 171 -16.22 22.05 0.35
N GLN A 172 -16.66 22.60 -0.77
CA GLN A 172 -16.29 22.14 -2.10
C GLN A 172 -15.57 23.29 -2.82
N LEU A 173 -14.37 23.01 -3.31
CA LEU A 173 -13.54 23.99 -4.00
C LEU A 173 -13.83 23.92 -5.50
N GLY A 174 -14.11 25.09 -6.10
CA GLY A 174 -14.45 25.24 -7.51
C GLY A 174 -15.76 24.59 -7.97
N GLN A 175 -15.99 24.62 -9.29
CA GLN A 175 -17.03 23.83 -9.95
C GLN A 175 -16.51 22.42 -10.20
N ALA A 176 -16.47 21.58 -9.16
CA ALA A 176 -16.06 20.21 -9.31
C ALA A 176 -16.93 19.51 -10.38
N ARG A 177 -16.28 18.89 -11.37
CA ARG A 177 -16.92 18.13 -12.45
C ARG A 177 -17.81 16.98 -11.95
N THR A 178 -17.68 16.64 -10.67
CA THR A 178 -18.42 15.57 -9.98
C THR A 178 -18.96 16.12 -8.65
N LYS A 179 -20.27 15.96 -8.41
CA LYS A 179 -20.89 16.38 -7.15
C LYS A 179 -20.45 15.45 -6.02
N GLY A 180 -19.75 15.99 -5.03
CA GLY A 180 -19.41 15.32 -3.77
C GLY A 180 -19.93 16.13 -2.58
N GLN A 181 -20.07 15.50 -1.42
CA GLN A 181 -20.61 16.17 -0.21
C GLN A 181 -19.58 17.06 0.52
N GLY A 182 -18.34 17.16 0.02
CA GLY A 182 -17.28 17.95 0.68
C GLY A 182 -16.87 17.40 2.05
N LEU A 183 -17.11 16.11 2.32
CA LEU A 183 -16.88 15.50 3.63
C LEU A 183 -15.55 14.74 3.73
N GLY A 184 -15.02 14.21 2.61
CA GLY A 184 -13.89 13.28 2.62
C GLY A 184 -12.68 13.80 3.41
N LEU A 185 -12.12 14.94 3.03
CA LEU A 185 -10.93 15.50 3.69
C LEU A 185 -11.20 15.96 5.13
N SER A 186 -12.42 16.42 5.43
CA SER A 186 -12.81 16.77 6.81
C SER A 186 -12.87 15.55 7.72
N ILE A 187 -13.29 14.38 7.20
CA ILE A 187 -13.30 13.12 7.94
C ILE A 187 -11.86 12.65 8.16
N VAL A 188 -11.01 12.70 7.12
CA VAL A 188 -9.58 12.36 7.23
C VAL A 188 -8.92 13.20 8.32
N ARG A 189 -9.10 14.52 8.29
CA ARG A 189 -8.58 15.43 9.32
C ARG A 189 -9.04 15.03 10.72
N ARG A 190 -10.34 14.78 10.91
CA ARG A 190 -10.88 14.35 12.23
C ARG A 190 -10.30 13.03 12.72
N ILE A 191 -10.07 12.06 11.83
CA ILE A 191 -9.47 10.76 12.19
C ILE A 191 -8.02 10.97 12.61
N VAL A 192 -7.25 11.69 11.80
CA VAL A 192 -5.81 11.93 12.05
C VAL A 192 -5.60 12.74 13.33
N GLU A 193 -6.36 13.82 13.52
CA GLU A 193 -6.30 14.63 14.76
C GLU A 193 -6.71 13.82 16.00
N LYS A 194 -7.72 12.93 15.88
CA LYS A 194 -8.09 12.01 16.97
C LYS A 194 -6.97 11.04 17.34
N LEU A 195 -6.13 10.68 16.38
CA LEU A 195 -4.94 9.86 16.60
C LEU A 195 -3.72 10.71 17.04
N GLY A 196 -3.93 12.02 17.31
CA GLY A 196 -2.89 12.97 17.74
C GLY A 196 -2.00 13.48 16.61
N GLY A 197 -2.37 13.20 15.36
CA GLY A 197 -1.63 13.56 14.16
C GLY A 197 -1.98 14.90 13.54
N GLN A 198 -1.37 15.19 12.38
CA GLN A 198 -1.63 16.39 11.58
C GLN A 198 -1.82 16.03 10.11
N VAL A 199 -2.59 16.84 9.37
CA VAL A 199 -2.77 16.71 7.92
C VAL A 199 -2.19 17.92 7.22
N GLY A 200 -1.67 17.71 6.01
CA GLY A 200 -1.07 18.75 5.18
C GLY A 200 -1.44 18.59 3.70
N VAL A 201 -1.24 19.67 2.96
CA VAL A 201 -1.36 19.70 1.50
C VAL A 201 -0.24 20.58 0.95
N GLU A 202 0.44 20.10 -0.08
CA GLU A 202 1.38 20.88 -0.90
C GLU A 202 0.76 21.00 -2.29
N SER A 203 0.45 22.22 -2.73
CA SER A 203 -0.23 22.44 -4.00
C SER A 203 0.18 23.78 -4.60
N GLU A 204 0.36 23.79 -5.92
CA GLU A 204 0.62 24.98 -6.71
C GLU A 204 -0.37 25.03 -7.87
N VAL A 205 -0.88 26.23 -8.17
CA VAL A 205 -1.85 26.43 -9.26
C VAL A 205 -1.27 25.96 -10.59
N GLY A 206 -1.95 25.02 -11.25
CA GLY A 206 -1.54 24.40 -12.51
C GLY A 206 -0.57 23.22 -12.37
N GLN A 207 -0.14 22.87 -11.15
CA GLN A 207 0.88 21.85 -10.89
C GLN A 207 0.34 20.65 -10.09
N GLY A 208 -0.96 20.65 -9.77
CA GLY A 208 -1.63 19.63 -8.97
C GLY A 208 -1.35 19.72 -7.47
N SER A 209 -1.70 18.68 -6.72
CA SER A 209 -1.58 18.65 -5.25
C SER A 209 -1.00 17.32 -4.73
N VAL A 210 -0.31 17.42 -3.60
CA VAL A 210 0.19 16.29 -2.80
C VAL A 210 -0.40 16.43 -1.40
N PHE A 211 -1.01 15.37 -0.89
CA PHE A 211 -1.65 15.34 0.43
C PHE A 211 -0.82 14.50 1.39
N THR A 212 -0.57 15.01 2.59
CA THR A 212 0.27 14.35 3.61
C THR A 212 -0.46 14.26 4.95
N PHE A 213 -0.05 13.31 5.78
CA PHE A 213 -0.46 13.25 7.18
C PHE A 213 0.67 12.70 8.04
N THR A 214 0.68 13.07 9.32
CA THR A 214 1.64 12.61 10.33
C THR A 214 0.89 12.05 11.52
N LEU A 215 1.46 11.07 12.22
CA LEU A 215 0.90 10.47 13.44
C LEU A 215 1.97 10.40 14.54
N PRO A 216 1.65 10.70 15.81
CA PRO A 216 2.58 10.59 16.92
C PRO A 216 2.90 9.10 17.17
N GLY A 217 4.17 8.73 16.99
CA GLY A 217 4.66 7.36 17.10
C GLY A 217 5.41 6.86 15.86
N ALA A 218 5.17 7.49 14.71
CA ALA A 218 6.07 7.41 13.56
C ALA A 218 7.01 8.63 13.64
N ARG A 219 8.15 8.50 14.29
CA ARG A 219 9.19 9.54 14.22
C ARG A 219 10.03 9.30 12.97
N GLN A 220 10.31 10.41 12.27
CA GLN A 220 11.14 10.52 11.07
C GLN A 220 12.54 9.93 11.25
#